data_AF-A0A1X6WNJ6-F1
#
_entry.id   AF-A0A1X6WNJ6-F1
#
_cell.length_a   1.000
_cell.length_b   1.000
_cell.length_c   1.000
_cell.angle_alpha   90.00
_cell.angle_beta   90.00
_cell.angle_gamma   90.00
#
_symmetry.space_group_name_H-M   'P 1'
#
loop_
_entity.id
_entity.type
_entity.pdbx_description
1 polymer ?
#
loop_
_entity_poly.entity_id
_entity_poly.type
_entity_poly.pdbx_seq_one_letter_code
_entity_poly.pdbx_strand_id
1 'polypeptide(L)' 'MLYFIKTKDINTYKIIGIISVSLAENGTFCEIGYTMNRQFWRQEITYEMLKELINLLTYYG' A
#
# COMPACT_ATOMS: atom_id res chain seq x y z
N MET A 1 -6.17 -8.24 -3.90
CA MET A 1 -6.59 -7.42 -2.75
C MET A 1 -6.18 -5.96 -2.98
N LEU A 2 -6.99 -5.00 -2.53
CA LEU A 2 -6.74 -3.57 -2.69
C LEU A 2 -6.67 -2.88 -1.32
N TYR A 3 -5.69 -2.00 -1.16
CA TYR A 3 -5.47 -1.21 0.05
C TYR A 3 -5.42 0.28 -0.30
N PHE A 4 -6.02 1.12 0.55
CA PHE A 4 -6.03 2.57 0.35
C PHE A 4 -4.95 3.23 1.20
N ILE A 5 -4.12 4.07 0.59
CA ILE A 5 -3.21 4.96 1.30
C ILE A 5 -4.03 6.19 1.72
N LYS A 6 -4.12 6.41 3.02
CA LYS A 6 -4.89 7.52 3.60
C LYS A 6 -3.96 8.45 4.37
N THR A 7 -4.18 9.75 4.24
CA THR A 7 -3.61 10.75 5.14
C THR A 7 -4.72 11.39 5.96
N LYS A 8 -4.38 11.85 7.16
CA LYS A 8 -5.30 12.56 8.05
C LYS A 8 -5.02 14.05 7.93
N ASP A 9 -6.00 14.80 7.43
CA ASP A 9 -6.06 16.25 7.58
C ASP A 9 -7.07 16.58 8.70
N ILE A 10 -7.02 17.80 9.22
CA ILE A 10 -7.58 18.32 10.48
C ILE A 10 -8.95 17.77 10.89
N ASN A 11 -9.84 17.32 9.98
CA ASN A 11 -11.05 16.55 10.30
C ASN A 11 -11.46 15.49 9.26
N THR A 12 -10.59 15.10 8.33
CA THR A 12 -10.95 14.17 7.23
C THR A 12 -9.82 13.24 6.84
N TYR A 13 -10.15 11.96 6.65
CA TYR A 13 -9.25 11.01 5.97
C TYR A 13 -9.34 11.23 4.46
N LYS A 14 -8.22 11.62 3.86
CA LYS A 14 -8.11 11.77 2.41
C LYS A 14 -7.42 10.55 1.84
N ILE A 15 -8.02 9.92 0.83
CA ILE A 15 -7.36 8.88 0.04
C ILE A 15 -6.37 9.57 -0.89
N ILE A 16 -5.10 9.18 -0.78
CA ILE A 16 -3.99 9.79 -1.52
C ILE A 16 -3.31 8.80 -2.47
N GLY A 17 -3.63 7.51 -2.37
CA GLY A 17 -3.09 6.48 -3.21
C GLY A 17 -3.76 5.13 -2.97
N ILE A 18 -3.35 4.15 -3.77
CA ILE A 18 -3.86 2.79 -3.76
C ILE A 18 -2.68 1.84 -3.90
N ILE A 19 -2.73 0.72 -3.18
CA ILE A 19 -1.84 -0.43 -3.34
C ILE A 19 -2.69 -1.63 -3.77
N SER A 20 -2.27 -2.33 -4.81
CA SER A 20 -2.86 -3.59 -5.25
C SER A 20 -1.92 -4.75 -4.96
N VAL A 21 -2.47 -5.85 -4.48
CA VAL A 21 -1.77 -7.11 -4.28
C VAL A 21 -2.48 -8.20 -5.06
N SER A 22 -1.80 -8.86 -5.98
CA SER A 22 -2.29 -10.01 -6.73
C SER A 22 -1.39 -11.20 -6.51
N LEU A 23 -1.97 -12.41 -6.48
CA LEU A 23 -1.18 -13.64 -6.52
C LEU A 23 -0.62 -13.80 -7.94
N ALA A 24 0.65 -14.17 -8.05
CA ALA A 24 1.24 -14.63 -9.31
C ALA A 24 0.68 -16.02 -9.67
N GLU A 25 0.81 -16.43 -10.94
CA GLU A 25 0.17 -17.62 -11.54
C GLU A 25 0.36 -18.95 -10.78
N ASN A 26 1.32 -19.04 -9.86
CA ASN A 26 1.62 -20.23 -9.05
C ASN A 26 1.33 -20.07 -7.54
N GLY A 27 0.76 -18.94 -7.11
CA GLY A 27 0.41 -18.67 -5.71
C GLY A 27 1.60 -18.57 -4.74
N THR A 28 2.83 -18.74 -5.22
CA THR A 28 4.06 -18.72 -4.40
C THR A 28 4.62 -17.31 -4.23
N PHE A 29 4.25 -16.41 -5.14
CA PHE A 29 4.66 -15.01 -5.13
C PHE A 29 3.44 -14.11 -5.24
N CYS A 30 3.57 -12.89 -4.74
CA CYS A 30 2.59 -11.84 -4.95
C CYS A 30 3.21 -10.68 -5.73
N GLU A 31 2.42 -10.09 -6.62
CA GLU A 31 2.73 -8.85 -7.28
C GLU A 31 2.10 -7.70 -6.49
N ILE A 32 2.92 -6.68 -6.19
CA ILE A 32 2.48 -5.48 -5.48
C ILE A 32 2.63 -4.28 -6.41
N GLY A 33 1.50 -3.69 -6.78
CA GLY A 33 1.43 -2.44 -7.54
C GLY A 33 1.02 -1.29 -6.63
N TYR A 34 1.50 -0.06 -6.87
CA TYR A 34 1.02 1.12 -6.15
C TYR A 34 0.94 2.34 -7.05
N THR A 35 0.02 3.23 -6.71
CA THR A 35 -0.05 4.58 -7.28
C THR A 35 -0.40 5.58 -6.18
N MET A 36 0.20 6.75 -6.23
CA MET A 36 0.01 7.79 -5.22
C MET A 36 0.04 9.17 -5.86
N ASN A 37 -0.79 10.07 -5.34
CA ASN A 37 -0.79 11.46 -5.75
C ASN A 37 0.59 12.09 -5.52
N ARG A 38 1.12 12.72 -6.59
CA ARG A 38 2.48 13.24 -6.68
C ARG A 38 2.86 14.21 -5.55
N GLN A 39 1.89 14.95 -5.00
CA GLN A 39 2.14 15.88 -3.90
C GLN A 39 2.64 15.18 -2.62
N PHE A 40 2.35 13.88 -2.47
CA PHE A 40 2.77 13.07 -1.32
C PHE A 40 4.03 12.25 -1.57
N TRP A 41 4.64 12.37 -2.77
CA TRP A 41 5.88 11.66 -3.07
C TRP A 41 7.01 12.14 -2.15
N ARG A 42 7.95 11.24 -1.83
CA ARG A 42 9.13 11.50 -0.96
C ARG A 42 8.80 11.87 0.49
N GLN A 43 7.59 11.58 0.96
CA GLN A 43 7.21 11.73 2.37
C GLN A 43 7.33 10.42 3.17
N GLU A 44 8.04 9.42 2.63
CA GLU A 44 8.21 8.07 3.20
C GLU A 44 6.92 7.26 3.45
N ILE A 45 5.73 7.86 3.24
CA ILE A 45 4.41 7.24 3.42
C ILE A 45 4.31 5.90 2.66
N THR A 46 4.71 5.88 1.39
CA THR A 46 4.66 4.65 0.57
C THR A 46 5.58 3.56 1.13
N TYR A 47 6.76 3.94 1.63
CA TYR A 47 7.74 3.00 2.16
C TYR A 47 7.22 2.33 3.43
N GLU A 48 6.72 3.12 4.39
CA GLU A 48 6.16 2.58 5.64
C GLU A 48 4.94 1.69 5.38
N MET A 49 4.03 2.11 4.49
CA MET A 49 2.87 1.31 4.10
C MET A 49 3.24 -0.02 3.43
N LEU A 50 4.23 -0.01 2.52
CA LEU A 50 4.69 -1.24 1.87
C LEU A 50 5.37 -2.18 2.87
N LYS A 51 6.16 -1.64 3.81
CA LYS A 51 6.81 -2.42 4.87
C LYS A 51 5.79 -3.10 5.78
N GLU A 52 4.76 -2.38 6.23
CA GLU A 52 3.66 -2.96 7.01
C GLU A 52 2.92 -4.05 6.23
N LEU A 53 2.63 -3.80 4.96
CA LEU A 53 1.95 -4.77 4.09
C LEU A 53 2.78 -6.05 3.91
N ILE A 54 4.09 -5.93 3.66
CA ILE A 54 4.99 -7.08 3.53
C ILE A 54 5.02 -7.89 4.84
N ASN A 55 5.11 -7.23 5.99
CA ASN A 55 5.05 -7.89 7.29
C ASN A 55 3.73 -8.66 7.48
N LEU A 56 2.61 -8.06 7.10
CA LEU A 56 1.29 -8.69 7.19
C LEU A 56 1.19 -9.91 6.27
N LEU A 57 1.67 -9.80 5.04
CA LEU A 57 1.70 -10.93 4.10
C LEU A 57 2.64 -12.06 4.55
N THR A 58 3.70 -11.73 5.28
CA THR A 58 4.63 -12.73 5.85
C THR A 58 4.05 -13.43 7.07
N TYR A 59 3.26 -12.73 7.88
CA TYR A 59 2.67 -13.28 9.11
C TYR A 59 1.44 -14.16 8.86
N TYR A 60 0.66 -13.84 7.84
CA TYR A 60 -0.59 -14.56 7.49
C TYR A 60 -0.49 -15.42 6.22
N GLY A 61 0.68 -15.44 5.57
CA GLY A 61 0.97 -16.26 4.39
C GLY A 61 1.42 -17.67 4.72
#